data_AF-A0A433RQD8-F1
#
_entry.id   AF-A0A433RQD8-F1
#
_cell.length_a   1.000
_cell.length_b   1.000
_cell.length_c   1.000
_cell.angle_alpha   90.00
_cell.angle_beta   90.00
_cell.angle_gamma   90.00
#
_symmetry.space_group_name_H-M   'P 1'
#
loop_
_entity.id
_entity.type
_entity.pdbx_description
1 polymer ?
#
loop_
_entity_poly.entity_id
_entity_poly.type
_entity_poly.pdbx_seq_one_letter_code
_entity_poly.pdbx_strand_id
1 'polypeptide(L)'
;MAKKSLLRHDRALPDHLKYNKDEVSEEIKSVKSVQHKAAMLRVDEETKNRISNLVKVCEFKSANELVNDMIDSYMKSLDDEQRQDVEVMNRILNK
;
A
#
# COMPACT_ATOMS: atom_id res chain seq x y z
N MET A 1 -18.19 -58.95 16.89
CA MET A 1 -18.73 -57.73 17.54
C MET A 1 -17.59 -57.00 18.26
N ALA A 2 -17.78 -55.70 18.52
CA ALA A 2 -16.84 -54.70 19.07
C ALA A 2 -16.03 -53.89 18.04
N LYS A 3 -16.69 -52.90 17.42
CA LYS A 3 -16.04 -51.71 16.83
C LYS A 3 -15.45 -50.89 17.99
N LYS A 4 -14.16 -51.01 18.29
CA LYS A 4 -13.48 -50.10 19.22
C LYS A 4 -13.18 -48.80 18.49
N SER A 5 -14.13 -47.87 18.64
CA SER A 5 -14.07 -46.47 18.24
C SER A 5 -12.71 -45.85 18.56
N LEU A 6 -12.14 -45.16 17.56
CA LEU A 6 -11.03 -44.24 17.72
C LEU A 6 -11.34 -43.31 18.90
N LEU A 7 -10.49 -43.31 19.92
CA LEU A 7 -10.58 -42.41 21.07
C LEU A 7 -10.67 -40.98 20.55
N ARG A 8 -11.85 -40.37 20.68
CA ARG A 8 -12.00 -38.91 20.59
C ARG A 8 -11.28 -38.35 21.80
N HIS A 9 -10.08 -37.82 21.59
CA HIS A 9 -9.46 -36.93 22.54
C HIS A 9 -10.23 -35.60 22.49
N ASP A 10 -11.43 -35.59 23.08
CA ASP A 10 -12.08 -34.36 23.55
C ASP A 10 -11.29 -33.85 24.77
N ARG A 11 -10.02 -33.49 24.55
CA ARG A 11 -9.33 -32.58 25.44
C ARG A 11 -9.94 -31.21 25.14
N ALA A 12 -10.89 -30.82 25.99
CA ALA A 12 -11.27 -29.43 26.13
C ALA A 12 -10.00 -28.58 26.16
N LEU A 13 -9.77 -27.80 25.10
CA LEU A 13 -8.70 -26.82 25.10
C LEU A 13 -8.89 -25.95 26.34
N PRO A 14 -7.81 -25.65 27.09
CA PRO A 14 -7.89 -24.75 28.23
C PRO A 14 -8.64 -23.47 27.84
N ASP A 15 -9.47 -22.93 28.73
CA ASP A 15 -10.35 -21.79 28.42
C ASP A 15 -9.60 -20.57 27.84
N HIS A 16 -8.32 -20.40 28.18
CA HIS A 16 -7.46 -19.33 27.67
C HIS A 16 -6.94 -19.55 26.23
N LEU A 17 -7.17 -20.73 25.65
CA LEU A 17 -6.87 -21.10 24.26
C LEU A 17 -8.13 -21.20 23.40
N LYS A 18 -9.32 -20.90 23.97
CA LYS A 18 -10.51 -20.66 23.16
C LYS A 18 -10.24 -19.41 22.33
N TYR A 19 -10.02 -19.60 21.03
CA TYR A 19 -9.92 -18.51 20.06
C TYR A 19 -11.13 -17.59 20.20
N ASN A 20 -10.93 -16.42 20.82
CA ASN A 20 -11.85 -15.29 20.71
C ASN A 20 -11.79 -14.78 19.27
N LYS A 21 -12.66 -15.30 18.40
CA LYS A 21 -12.83 -14.77 17.03
C LYS A 21 -13.26 -13.30 17.04
N ASP A 22 -13.83 -12.83 18.13
CA ASP A 22 -14.28 -11.46 18.29
C ASP A 22 -13.11 -10.48 18.53
N GLU A 23 -12.06 -10.87 19.26
CA GLU A 23 -10.88 -9.99 19.49
C GLU A 23 -10.02 -9.80 18.23
N VAL A 24 -9.91 -10.82 17.36
CA VAL A 24 -9.12 -10.72 16.11
C VAL A 24 -9.82 -9.83 15.07
N SER A 25 -11.12 -9.56 15.23
CA SER A 25 -11.91 -8.78 14.27
C SER A 25 -11.76 -7.27 14.47
N GLU A 26 -11.35 -6.80 15.64
CA GLU A 26 -11.25 -5.37 15.95
C GLU A 26 -9.86 -4.78 15.60
N GLU A 27 -8.78 -5.56 15.68
CA GLU A 27 -7.44 -5.07 15.31
C GLU A 27 -7.31 -4.71 13.82
N ILE A 28 -8.11 -5.31 12.95
CA ILE A 28 -8.06 -5.06 11.50
C ILE A 28 -8.74 -3.73 11.11
N LYS A 29 -9.57 -3.14 11.98
CA LYS A 29 -10.31 -1.89 11.69
C LYS A 29 -9.54 -0.60 11.96
N SER A 30 -8.33 -0.69 12.53
CA SER A 30 -7.51 0.47 12.87
C SER A 30 -6.23 0.57 12.02
N VAL A 31 -6.29 0.21 10.73
CA VAL A 31 -5.31 0.76 9.79
C VAL A 31 -5.67 2.23 9.62
N LYS A 32 -5.06 3.09 10.45
CA LYS A 32 -5.13 4.54 10.27
C LYS A 32 -4.78 4.80 8.81
N SER A 33 -5.69 5.43 8.06
CA SER A 33 -5.41 5.87 6.70
C SER A 33 -4.07 6.62 6.74
N VAL A 34 -3.07 6.14 6.00
CA VAL A 34 -1.79 6.84 5.88
C VAL A 34 -2.15 8.24 5.40
N GLN A 35 -1.93 9.25 6.24
CA GLN A 35 -2.16 10.63 5.85
C GLN A 35 -1.25 10.87 4.65
N HIS A 36 -1.84 10.97 3.45
CA HIS A 36 -1.12 11.37 2.25
C HIS A 36 -0.68 12.82 2.47
N LYS A 37 0.52 13.01 3.02
CA LYS A 37 1.16 14.31 3.08
C LYS A 37 1.40 14.73 1.64
N ALA A 38 0.66 15.72 1.16
CA ALA A 38 0.94 16.32 -0.14
C ALA A 38 2.30 17.00 -0.06
N ALA A 39 3.31 16.40 -0.68
CA ALA A 39 4.61 17.04 -0.85
C ALA A 39 4.47 18.22 -1.83
N MET A 40 4.99 19.40 -1.45
CA MET A 40 5.02 20.55 -2.35
C MET A 40 6.37 20.61 -3.05
N LEU A 41 6.36 20.44 -4.37
CA LEU A 41 7.53 20.65 -5.21
C LEU A 41 7.57 22.11 -5.68
N ARG A 42 8.65 22.83 -5.37
CA ARG A 42 8.92 24.15 -5.96
C ARG A 42 9.70 23.94 -7.25
N VAL A 43 9.20 24.50 -8.33
CA VAL A 43 9.82 24.48 -9.67
C VAL A 43 9.95 25.90 -10.19
N ASP A 44 10.80 26.12 -11.18
CA ASP A 44 10.86 27.39 -11.89
C ASP A 44 9.56 27.67 -12.69
N GLU A 45 9.38 28.94 -13.07
CA GLU A 45 8.17 29.39 -13.75
C GLU A 45 8.02 28.75 -15.15
N GLU A 46 9.13 28.46 -15.84
CA GLU A 46 9.10 27.81 -17.14
C GLU A 46 8.53 26.39 -17.03
N THR A 47 9.03 25.61 -16.08
CA THR A 47 8.59 24.24 -15.79
C THR A 47 7.13 24.21 -15.36
N LYS A 48 6.73 25.15 -14.49
CA LYS A 48 5.33 25.31 -14.09
C LYS A 48 4.40 25.58 -15.29
N ASN A 49 4.83 26.42 -16.22
CA ASN A 49 4.07 26.70 -17.45
C ASN A 49 3.97 25.47 -18.35
N ARG A 50 5.06 24.71 -18.50
CA ARG A 50 5.05 23.45 -19.26
C ARG A 50 4.08 22.43 -18.64
N ILE A 51 4.13 22.23 -17.32
CA ILE A 51 3.21 21.35 -16.59
C ILE A 51 1.75 21.81 -16.79
N SER A 52 1.48 23.10 -16.61
CA SER A 52 0.13 23.66 -16.78
C SER A 52 -0.42 23.46 -18.19
N ASN A 53 0.42 23.63 -19.21
CA ASN A 53 0.04 23.39 -20.60
C ASN A 53 -0.21 21.90 -20.87
N LEU A 54 0.63 21.02 -20.35
CA LEU A 54 0.46 19.57 -20.49
C LEU A 54 -0.84 19.08 -19.85
N VAL A 55 -1.18 19.57 -18.65
CA VAL A 55 -2.45 19.25 -17.98
C VAL A 55 -3.64 19.58 -18.88
N LYS A 56 -3.61 20.74 -19.56
CA LYS A 56 -4.70 21.17 -20.46
C LYS A 56 -4.76 20.38 -21.76
N VAL A 57 -3.61 20.12 -22.38
CA VAL A 57 -3.54 19.43 -23.69
C VAL A 57 -3.89 17.96 -23.56
N CYS A 58 -3.46 17.31 -22.47
CA CYS A 58 -3.68 15.89 -22.23
C CYS A 58 -4.90 15.59 -21.35
N GLU A 59 -5.73 16.61 -21.07
CA GLU A 59 -7.00 16.48 -20.32
C GLU A 59 -6.87 15.86 -18.91
N PHE A 60 -5.73 16.07 -18.25
CA PHE A 60 -5.57 15.67 -16.86
C PHE A 60 -6.40 16.57 -15.93
N LYS A 61 -6.94 16.02 -14.84
CA LYS A 61 -7.73 16.79 -13.85
C LYS A 61 -6.86 17.70 -13.00
N SER A 62 -5.57 17.37 -12.84
CA SER A 62 -4.63 18.17 -12.06
C SER A 62 -3.18 17.92 -12.45
N ALA A 63 -2.30 18.86 -12.07
CA ALA A 63 -0.85 18.68 -12.17
C ALA A 63 -0.35 17.46 -11.38
N ASN A 64 -0.98 17.14 -10.24
CA ASN A 64 -0.61 15.97 -9.45
C ASN A 64 -0.93 14.67 -10.18
N GLU A 65 -2.07 14.60 -10.87
CA GLU A 65 -2.45 13.43 -11.66
C GLU A 65 -1.47 13.23 -12.82
N LEU A 66 -1.13 14.30 -13.55
CA LEU A 66 -0.10 14.26 -14.59
C LEU A 66 1.25 13.78 -14.04
N VAL A 67 1.72 14.34 -12.92
CA VAL A 67 3.01 13.97 -12.33
C VAL A 67 3.02 12.51 -11.89
N ASN A 68 1.94 12.02 -11.28
CA ASN A 68 1.83 10.62 -10.89
C ASN A 68 1.85 9.69 -12.11
N ASP A 69 1.13 10.02 -13.18
CA ASP A 69 1.15 9.25 -14.43
C ASP A 69 2.56 9.24 -15.07
N MET A 70 3.26 10.38 -15.05
CA MET A 70 4.64 10.46 -15.52
C MET A 70 5.59 9.59 -14.68
N ILE A 71 5.43 9.57 -13.36
CA ILE A 71 6.21 8.71 -12.46
C ILE A 71 5.93 7.24 -12.78
N ASP A 72 4.66 6.84 -12.94
CA ASP A 72 4.29 5.47 -13.27
C ASP A 72 4.84 5.03 -14.64
N SER A 73 4.79 5.92 -15.63
CA SER A 73 5.37 5.67 -16.95
C SER A 73 6.90 5.52 -16.86
N TYR A 74 7.56 6.35 -16.06
CA TYR A 74 9.00 6.25 -15.85
C TYR A 74 9.38 4.96 -15.14
N MET A 75 8.65 4.56 -14.08
CA MET A 75 8.86 3.31 -13.34
C MET A 75 8.76 2.05 -14.22
N LYS A 76 7.90 2.08 -15.24
CA LYS A 76 7.78 1.00 -16.24
C LYS A 76 8.97 0.95 -17.21
N SER A 77 9.65 2.08 -17.42
CA SER A 77 10.83 2.17 -18.28
C SER A 77 12.13 1.76 -17.60
N LEU A 78 12.15 1.70 -16.26
CA LEU A 78 13.30 1.27 -15.48
C LEU A 78 13.52 -0.23 -15.60
N ASP A 79 14.79 -0.63 -15.60
CA ASP A 79 15.19 -2.03 -15.42
C ASP A 79 14.96 -2.50 -13.97
N ASP A 80 15.15 -3.80 -13.73
CA ASP A 80 14.85 -4.41 -12.43
C ASP A 80 15.78 -3.91 -11.32
N GLU A 81 17.04 -3.58 -11.63
CA GLU A 81 18.01 -3.06 -10.65
C GLU A 81 17.61 -1.64 -10.21
N GLN A 82 17.35 -0.76 -11.18
CA GLN A 82 16.90 0.62 -10.94
C GLN A 82 15.56 0.65 -10.20
N ARG A 83 14.62 -0.24 -10.55
CA ARG A 83 13.32 -0.32 -9.87
C ARG A 83 13.50 -0.73 -8.40
N GLN A 84 14.38 -1.69 -8.14
CA GLN A 84 14.68 -2.14 -6.79
C GLN A 84 15.29 -1.01 -5.94
N ASP A 85 16.18 -0.21 -6.51
CA ASP A 85 16.75 0.97 -5.83
C ASP A 85 15.67 1.98 -5.42
N VAL A 86 14.74 2.29 -6.33
CA VAL A 86 13.62 3.21 -6.04
C VAL A 86 12.71 2.65 -4.93
N GLU A 87 12.42 1.35 -4.94
CA GLU A 87 11.61 0.71 -3.91
C GLU A 87 12.29 0.73 -2.53
N VAL A 88 13.62 0.50 -2.48
CA VAL A 88 14.39 0.59 -1.23
C VAL A 88 14.34 2.02 -0.69
N MET A 89 14.54 3.04 -1.53
CA MET A 89 14.45 4.44 -1.13
C MET A 89 13.05 4.80 -0.62
N ASN A 90 11.99 4.35 -1.30
CA ASN A 90 10.61 4.55 -0.86
C ASN A 90 10.33 3.89 0.49
N ARG A 91 10.88 2.70 0.75
CA ARG A 91 10.76 2.04 2.07
C ARG A 91 11.49 2.79 3.16
N ILE A 92 12.63 3.42 2.86
CA ILE A 92 13.38 4.23 3.83
C ILE A 92 12.61 5.51 4.19
N LEU A 93 12.04 6.19 3.20
CA LEU A 93 11.37 7.49 3.37
C LEU A 93 9.98 7.38 4.02
N ASN A 94 9.31 6.23 3.93
CA ASN A 94 7.97 6.00 4.48
C ASN A 94 7.93 5.18 5.79
N LYS A 95 9.08 5.03 6.48
CA LYS A 95 9.14 4.48 7.85
C LYS A 95 8.56 5.45 8.88
#